data_AF-A0A0G4J2M9-F1
#
_entry.id   AF-A0A0G4J2M9-F1
#
_cell.length_a   1.000
_cell.length_b   1.000
_cell.length_c   1.000
_cell.angle_alpha   90.00
_cell.angle_beta   90.00
_cell.angle_gamma   90.00
#
_symmetry.space_group_name_H-M   'P 1'
#
loop_
_entity.id
_entity.type
_entity.pdbx_description
1 polymer ?
#
loop_
_entity_poly.entity_id
_entity_poly.type
_entity_poly.pdbx_seq_one_letter_code
_entity_poly.pdbx_strand_id
1 'polypeptide(L)'
;MPDDVDDGRLLQSWIAMAKEARELWIPRRVPTVDTRDLTPLAFQRKFVGPNTPVLIRGGCRHWPAFDRWTNSYLLERMGSSQLTVALTPDGHGDCPVGGRFVLPHEERMDLAAFFETLRDPSGNAVPYIQKQCNSLDEEFGQLRDDIAELEIGKTVFEHLDATNLWIGDERAVSATHSDPYENLYCVVAGTKHVTLYPPTDLPFLYRKTFSVGQYVREPSGMAARAWRLLLTID
;
A
#
# COMPACT_ATOMS: atom_id res chain seq x y z
N MET A 1 -35.03 -2.03 -16.83
CA MET A 1 -34.10 -2.97 -17.48
C MET A 1 -34.40 -4.33 -16.88
N PRO A 2 -34.57 -5.41 -17.65
CA PRO A 2 -35.14 -6.64 -17.10
C PRO A 2 -34.15 -7.33 -16.15
N ASP A 3 -34.55 -7.34 -14.88
CA ASP A 3 -33.91 -7.96 -13.71
C ASP A 3 -34.04 -9.50 -13.72
N ASP A 4 -33.61 -10.16 -14.79
CA ASP A 4 -33.78 -11.63 -14.91
C ASP A 4 -32.59 -12.30 -15.60
N VAL A 5 -31.38 -11.88 -15.27
CA VAL A 5 -30.26 -12.83 -15.38
C VAL A 5 -30.38 -13.75 -14.18
N ASP A 6 -30.69 -15.02 -14.43
CA ASP A 6 -30.65 -16.11 -13.44
C ASP A 6 -29.32 -16.00 -12.66
N ASP A 7 -29.38 -15.39 -11.45
CA ASP A 7 -28.22 -15.07 -10.62
C ASP A 7 -27.34 -16.32 -10.40
N GLY A 8 -27.96 -17.50 -10.43
CA GLY A 8 -27.28 -18.78 -10.40
C GLY A 8 -26.35 -19.00 -11.61
N ARG A 9 -26.82 -18.74 -12.84
CA ARG A 9 -26.00 -18.93 -14.06
C ARG A 9 -24.85 -17.95 -14.15
N LEU A 10 -25.06 -16.69 -13.75
CA LEU A 10 -24.00 -15.69 -13.76
C LEU A 10 -22.91 -16.05 -12.75
N LEU A 11 -23.31 -16.44 -11.54
CA LEU A 11 -22.38 -16.92 -10.51
C LEU A 11 -21.61 -18.16 -10.97
N GLN A 12 -22.27 -19.14 -11.60
CA GLN A 12 -21.59 -20.32 -12.14
C GLN A 12 -20.56 -19.95 -13.22
N SER A 13 -20.89 -18.99 -14.09
CA SER A 13 -19.96 -18.49 -15.10
C SER A 13 -18.72 -17.84 -14.46
N TRP A 14 -18.89 -17.06 -13.39
CA TRP A 14 -17.75 -16.50 -12.65
C TRP A 14 -16.91 -17.55 -11.95
N ILE A 15 -17.54 -18.55 -11.34
CA ILE A 15 -16.82 -19.67 -10.72
C ILE A 15 -16.00 -20.42 -11.76
N ALA A 16 -16.58 -20.71 -12.93
CA ALA A 16 -15.89 -21.38 -14.04
C ALA A 16 -14.70 -20.55 -14.54
N MET A 17 -14.92 -19.26 -14.84
CA MET A 17 -13.86 -18.35 -15.29
C MET A 17 -12.70 -18.27 -14.29
N ALA A 18 -12.98 -18.07 -13.00
CA ALA A 18 -11.93 -17.97 -12.00
C ALA A 18 -11.18 -19.29 -11.81
N LYS A 19 -11.87 -20.43 -11.92
CA LYS A 19 -11.23 -21.75 -11.90
C LYS A 19 -10.32 -21.95 -13.11
N GLU A 20 -10.81 -21.69 -14.31
CA GLU A 20 -10.05 -21.84 -15.55
C GLU A 20 -8.83 -20.90 -15.59
N ALA A 21 -8.98 -19.66 -15.15
CA ALA A 21 -7.86 -18.72 -15.07
C ALA A 21 -6.75 -19.20 -14.12
N ARG A 22 -7.14 -19.78 -12.97
CA ARG A 22 -6.21 -20.40 -12.00
C ARG A 22 -5.56 -21.68 -12.51
N GLU A 23 -6.22 -22.42 -13.38
CA GLU A 23 -5.67 -23.63 -14.00
C GLU A 23 -4.74 -23.31 -15.18
N LEU A 24 -5.01 -22.22 -15.92
CA LEU A 24 -4.31 -21.91 -17.17
C LEU A 24 -3.06 -21.03 -16.98
N TRP A 25 -3.13 -19.92 -16.24
CA TRP A 25 -1.98 -18.99 -16.17
C TRP A 25 -1.71 -18.34 -14.81
N ILE A 26 -2.68 -18.26 -13.89
CA ILE A 26 -2.45 -17.62 -12.58
C ILE A 26 -1.60 -18.55 -11.70
N PRO A 27 -0.41 -18.12 -11.24
CA PRO A 27 0.47 -19.01 -10.50
C PRO A 27 -0.05 -19.27 -9.08
N ARG A 28 0.10 -20.50 -8.59
CA ARG A 28 -0.27 -20.89 -7.22
C ARG A 28 0.58 -20.25 -6.12
N ARG A 29 1.75 -19.72 -6.50
CA ARG A 29 2.69 -19.00 -5.62
C ARG A 29 3.34 -17.91 -6.45
N VAL A 30 3.61 -16.76 -5.84
CA VAL A 30 4.31 -15.67 -6.53
C VAL A 30 5.70 -16.17 -6.98
N PRO A 31 5.98 -16.21 -8.29
CA PRO A 31 7.27 -16.63 -8.80
C PRO A 31 8.36 -15.70 -8.28
N THR A 32 9.53 -16.27 -7.98
CA THR A 32 10.69 -15.51 -7.53
C THR A 32 11.79 -15.60 -8.57
N VAL A 33 12.34 -14.45 -8.96
CA VAL A 33 13.42 -14.35 -9.96
C VAL A 33 14.53 -13.46 -9.41
N ASP A 34 15.79 -13.78 -9.69
CA ASP A 34 16.91 -12.90 -9.40
C ASP A 34 16.98 -11.78 -10.45
N THR A 35 17.23 -10.54 -10.03
CA THR A 35 17.30 -9.40 -10.94
C THR A 35 18.32 -9.58 -12.05
N ARG A 36 19.39 -10.37 -11.84
CA ARG A 36 20.43 -10.64 -12.85
C ARG A 36 19.93 -11.51 -14.01
N ASP A 37 18.88 -12.30 -13.76
CA ASP A 37 18.30 -13.23 -14.72
C ASP A 37 17.05 -12.65 -15.42
N LEU A 38 16.67 -11.42 -15.08
CA LEU A 38 15.41 -10.80 -15.52
C LEU A 38 15.66 -9.63 -16.48
N THR A 39 15.71 -9.93 -17.77
CA THR A 39 15.74 -8.90 -18.83
C THR A 39 14.40 -8.15 -18.94
N PRO A 40 14.37 -6.89 -19.42
CA PRO A 40 13.12 -6.16 -19.66
C PRO A 40 12.13 -6.90 -20.58
N LEU A 41 12.60 -7.52 -21.67
CA LEU A 41 11.76 -8.33 -22.56
C LEU A 41 11.16 -9.54 -21.84
N ALA A 42 11.95 -10.22 -21.00
CA ALA A 42 11.46 -11.34 -20.21
C ALA A 42 10.44 -10.87 -19.17
N PHE A 43 10.65 -9.71 -18.54
CA PHE A 43 9.72 -9.11 -17.59
C PHE A 43 8.39 -8.77 -18.25
N GLN A 44 8.43 -8.08 -19.39
CA GLN A 44 7.24 -7.75 -20.17
C GLN A 44 6.48 -9.01 -20.59
N ARG A 45 7.16 -10.00 -21.17
CA ARG A 45 6.51 -11.20 -21.72
C ARG A 45 5.96 -12.14 -20.65
N LYS A 46 6.67 -12.31 -19.54
CA LYS A 46 6.33 -13.33 -18.52
C LYS A 46 5.44 -12.80 -17.40
N PHE A 47 5.48 -11.50 -17.11
CA PHE A 47 4.83 -10.94 -15.93
C PHE A 47 3.85 -9.83 -16.29
N VAL A 48 4.29 -8.75 -16.95
CA VAL A 48 3.42 -7.61 -17.25
C VAL A 48 2.31 -8.00 -18.23
N GLY A 49 2.65 -8.52 -19.41
CA GLY A 49 1.67 -8.89 -20.44
C GLY A 49 0.60 -9.89 -19.95
N PRO A 50 0.97 -10.96 -19.23
CA PRO A 50 0.01 -11.89 -18.63
C PRO A 50 -0.64 -11.41 -17.31
N ASN A 51 -0.37 -10.19 -16.85
CA ASN A 51 -0.83 -9.65 -15.56
C ASN A 51 -0.52 -10.58 -14.37
N THR A 52 0.74 -10.97 -14.24
CA THR A 52 1.22 -11.95 -13.25
C THR A 52 2.22 -11.30 -12.29
N PRO A 53 2.02 -11.39 -10.96
CA PRO A 53 2.95 -10.82 -9.99
C PRO A 53 4.28 -11.58 -9.96
N VAL A 54 5.35 -10.90 -9.56
CA VAL A 54 6.69 -11.49 -9.42
C VAL A 54 7.44 -10.87 -8.25
N LEU A 55 8.15 -11.70 -7.49
CA LEU A 55 9.13 -11.25 -6.50
C LEU A 55 10.51 -11.18 -7.16
N ILE A 56 11.06 -9.97 -7.29
CA ILE A 56 12.38 -9.75 -7.88
C ILE A 56 13.42 -9.61 -6.77
N ARG A 57 14.27 -10.63 -6.60
CA ARG A 57 15.37 -10.58 -5.63
C ARG A 57 16.49 -9.70 -6.13
N GLY A 58 16.94 -8.78 -5.28
CA GLY A 58 18.06 -7.89 -5.56
C GLY A 58 17.72 -6.67 -6.43
N GLY A 59 16.45 -6.50 -6.85
CA GLY A 59 16.06 -5.43 -7.80
C GLY A 59 16.42 -4.02 -7.35
N CYS A 60 16.29 -3.73 -6.05
CA CYS A 60 16.62 -2.44 -5.45
C CYS A 60 17.91 -2.46 -4.60
N ARG A 61 18.66 -3.57 -4.57
CA ARG A 61 19.80 -3.75 -3.64
C ARG A 61 20.96 -2.78 -3.90
N HIS A 62 21.02 -2.18 -5.08
CA HIS A 62 22.04 -1.20 -5.48
C HIS A 62 21.75 0.22 -4.94
N TRP A 63 20.58 0.46 -4.33
CA TRP A 63 20.26 1.74 -3.73
C TRP A 63 21.11 2.00 -2.48
N PRO A 64 21.72 3.19 -2.33
CA PRO A 64 22.38 3.60 -1.09
C PRO A 64 21.49 3.44 0.16
N ALA A 65 20.17 3.55 -0.01
CA ALA A 65 19.18 3.34 1.04
C ALA A 65 19.35 2.00 1.80
N PHE A 66 19.75 0.90 1.13
CA PHE A 66 19.92 -0.40 1.79
C PHE A 66 21.01 -0.39 2.87
N ASP A 67 22.04 0.43 2.70
CA ASP A 67 23.15 0.52 3.64
C ASP A 67 22.98 1.68 4.63
N ARG A 68 22.23 2.73 4.24
CA ARG A 68 22.11 3.98 5.00
C ARG A 68 20.85 4.06 5.86
N TRP A 69 19.72 3.57 5.37
CA TRP A 69 18.41 3.85 5.99
C TRP A 69 18.20 3.03 7.26
N THR A 70 18.76 3.58 8.34
CA THR A 70 18.50 3.21 9.72
C THR A 70 17.63 4.28 10.37
N ASN A 71 16.91 3.95 11.45
CA ASN A 71 16.13 4.95 12.18
C ASN A 71 16.98 6.16 12.61
N SER A 72 18.24 5.93 13.02
CA SER A 72 19.18 7.01 13.37
C SER A 72 19.52 7.90 12.18
N TYR A 73 19.81 7.33 11.01
CA TYR A 73 20.10 8.11 9.79
C TYR A 73 18.90 8.94 9.35
N LEU A 74 17.70 8.34 9.37
CA LEU A 74 16.47 9.05 9.03
C LEU A 74 16.20 10.21 10.01
N LEU A 75 16.41 10.00 11.31
CA LEU A 75 16.28 11.05 12.32
C LEU A 75 17.33 12.15 12.18
N GLU A 76 18.59 11.80 11.88
CA GLU A 76 19.66 12.77 11.66
C GLU A 76 19.36 13.67 10.46
N ARG A 77 18.90 13.08 9.36
CA ARG A 77 18.63 13.81 8.11
C ARG A 77 17.31 14.56 8.14
N MET A 78 16.28 13.99 8.75
CA MET A 78 14.90 14.46 8.58
C MET A 78 14.12 14.60 9.88
N GLY A 79 14.75 14.52 11.06
CA GLY A 79 14.04 14.50 12.35
C GLY A 79 13.05 15.64 12.55
N SER A 80 13.37 16.86 12.13
CA SER A 80 12.50 18.05 12.20
C SER A 80 11.72 18.33 10.91
N SER A 81 11.71 17.40 9.95
CA SER A 81 10.93 17.55 8.73
C SER A 81 9.48 17.22 9.04
N GLN A 82 8.59 18.14 8.69
CA GLN A 82 7.15 17.96 8.79
C GLN A 82 6.68 17.03 7.66
N LEU A 83 5.99 15.96 8.00
CA LEU A 83 5.50 14.93 7.07
C LEU A 83 4.00 14.71 7.29
N THR A 84 3.29 14.31 6.23
CA THR A 84 1.90 13.88 6.37
C THR A 84 1.87 12.45 6.93
N VAL A 85 1.27 12.30 8.10
CA VAL A 85 1.14 11.01 8.78
C VAL A 85 -0.33 10.68 8.98
N ALA A 86 -0.70 9.47 8.57
CA ALA A 86 -1.99 8.88 8.87
C ALA A 86 -1.96 8.28 10.28
N LEU A 87 -2.99 8.58 11.05
CA LEU A 87 -3.17 8.09 12.41
C LEU A 87 -4.53 7.42 12.54
N THR A 88 -4.51 6.24 13.13
CA THR A 88 -5.70 5.43 13.37
C THR A 88 -5.69 4.87 14.79
N PRO A 89 -6.84 4.56 15.39
CA PRO A 89 -6.89 3.98 16.72
C PRO A 89 -6.33 2.55 16.78
N ASP A 90 -6.42 1.80 15.68
CA ASP A 90 -6.20 0.35 15.64
C ASP A 90 -5.41 -0.10 14.40
N GLY A 91 -4.86 0.84 13.62
CA GLY A 91 -4.08 0.55 12.44
C GLY A 91 -4.85 0.43 11.12
N HIS A 92 -6.19 0.61 11.15
CA HIS A 92 -7.03 0.40 9.98
C HIS A 92 -7.55 1.72 9.41
N GLY A 93 -6.79 2.29 8.46
CA GLY A 93 -7.23 3.42 7.64
C GLY A 93 -7.75 2.94 6.29
N ASP A 94 -8.55 3.77 5.62
CA ASP A 94 -9.05 3.51 4.26
C ASP A 94 -9.76 2.14 4.15
N CYS A 95 -10.59 1.83 5.14
CA CYS A 95 -11.19 0.50 5.25
C CYS A 95 -12.66 0.54 5.73
N PRO A 96 -13.44 -0.52 5.47
CA PRO A 96 -14.79 -0.63 6.01
C PRO A 96 -14.82 -0.86 7.52
N VAL A 97 -15.40 0.07 8.29
CA VAL A 97 -15.63 -0.04 9.74
C VAL A 97 -17.08 0.32 10.05
N GLY A 98 -17.81 -0.58 10.72
CA GLY A 98 -19.18 -0.30 11.18
C GLY A 98 -20.16 0.11 10.08
N GLY A 99 -19.98 -0.39 8.85
CA GLY A 99 -20.83 -0.04 7.70
C GLY A 99 -20.47 1.28 7.00
N ARG A 100 -19.28 1.83 7.26
CA ARG A 100 -18.75 3.04 6.60
C ARG A 100 -17.36 2.75 6.05
N PHE A 101 -16.93 3.51 5.05
CA PHE A 101 -15.53 3.54 4.63
C PHE A 101 -14.83 4.64 5.43
N VAL A 102 -13.90 4.26 6.30
CA VAL A 102 -13.30 5.18 7.26
C VAL A 102 -11.89 5.54 6.84
N LEU A 103 -11.69 6.84 6.60
CA LEU A 103 -10.40 7.45 6.32
C LEU A 103 -9.60 7.65 7.62
N PRO A 104 -8.25 7.60 7.57
CA PRO A 104 -7.41 7.95 8.71
C PRO A 104 -7.55 9.44 9.08
N HIS A 105 -7.13 9.76 10.31
CA HIS A 105 -6.83 11.15 10.66
C HIS A 105 -5.47 11.51 10.09
N GLU A 106 -5.39 12.53 9.25
CA GLU A 106 -4.11 13.00 8.71
C GLU A 106 -3.67 14.27 9.43
N GLU A 107 -2.39 14.31 9.82
CA GLU A 107 -1.78 15.53 10.35
C GLU A 107 -0.33 15.69 9.88
N ARG A 108 0.16 16.92 9.98
CA ARG A 108 1.58 17.22 9.80
C ARG A 108 2.30 16.98 11.12
N MET A 109 3.30 16.12 11.11
CA MET A 109 4.16 15.88 12.27
C MET A 109 5.62 15.75 11.89
N ASP A 110 6.50 16.09 12.83
CA ASP A 110 7.93 15.85 12.70
C ASP A 110 8.23 14.35 12.60
N LEU A 111 9.19 13.98 11.76
CA LEU A 111 9.64 12.58 11.67
C LEU A 111 10.12 12.04 13.03
N ALA A 112 10.73 12.88 13.86
CA ALA A 112 11.09 12.52 15.23
C ALA A 112 9.87 12.13 16.07
N ALA A 113 8.81 12.95 16.04
CA ALA A 113 7.56 12.66 16.75
C ALA A 113 6.85 11.41 16.21
N PHE A 114 6.92 11.17 14.89
CA PHE A 114 6.46 9.93 14.27
C PHE A 114 7.17 8.70 14.88
N PHE A 115 8.50 8.72 14.95
CA PHE A 115 9.26 7.60 15.52
C PHE A 115 9.01 7.40 17.02
N GLU A 116 8.80 8.46 17.80
CA GLU A 116 8.40 8.31 19.21
C GLU A 116 7.02 7.65 19.33
N THR A 117 6.06 8.06 18.48
CA THR A 117 4.72 7.44 18.44
C THR A 117 4.80 5.97 18.02
N LEU A 118 5.66 5.65 17.05
CA LEU A 118 5.85 4.28 16.58
C LEU A 118 6.45 3.37 17.67
N ARG A 119 7.35 3.93 18.51
CA ARG A 119 7.99 3.19 19.62
C ARG A 119 7.10 3.01 20.85
N ASP A 120 5.99 3.73 20.96
CA ASP A 120 5.02 3.58 22.05
C ASP A 120 3.81 2.74 21.59
N PRO A 121 3.87 1.40 21.71
CA PRO A 121 2.74 0.55 21.38
C PRO A 121 1.55 0.68 22.35
N SER A 122 1.76 1.30 23.52
CA SER A 122 0.70 1.56 24.50
C SER A 122 -0.06 2.86 24.23
N GLY A 123 0.46 3.68 23.31
CA GLY A 123 -0.18 4.90 22.87
C GLY A 123 -1.54 4.65 22.21
N ASN A 124 -2.35 5.70 22.17
CA ASN A 124 -3.70 5.60 21.61
C ASN A 124 -3.73 5.66 20.07
N ALA A 125 -2.60 5.64 19.37
CA ALA A 125 -2.56 5.84 17.92
C ALA A 125 -1.56 4.89 17.25
N VAL A 126 -1.94 4.40 16.08
CA VAL A 126 -1.06 3.68 15.15
C VAL A 126 -0.67 4.64 14.03
N PRO A 127 0.59 5.09 13.96
CA PRO A 127 1.06 6.01 12.94
C PRO A 127 1.50 5.27 11.68
N TYR A 128 1.22 5.85 10.52
CA TYR A 128 1.66 5.32 9.23
C TYR A 128 1.97 6.47 8.25
N ILE A 129 3.21 6.54 7.78
CA ILE A 129 3.58 7.36 6.62
C ILE A 129 3.12 6.58 5.39
N GLN A 130 2.03 7.04 4.78
CA GLN A 130 1.35 6.36 3.68
C GLN A 130 0.84 7.27 2.56
N LYS A 131 1.25 8.54 2.52
CA LYS A 131 0.80 9.46 1.46
C LYS A 131 1.21 8.93 0.09
N GLN A 132 0.22 8.74 -0.80
CA GLN A 132 0.40 8.19 -2.15
C GLN A 132 0.19 9.29 -3.20
N CYS A 133 1.08 10.28 -3.24
CA CYS A 133 1.01 11.38 -4.20
C CYS A 133 2.43 11.87 -4.52
N ASN A 134 3.27 10.98 -5.05
CA ASN A 134 4.69 11.25 -5.27
C ASN A 134 5.42 11.70 -3.97
N SER A 135 5.10 11.05 -2.85
CA SER A 135 5.49 11.52 -1.53
C SER A 135 7.00 11.56 -1.31
N LEU A 136 7.78 10.71 -1.98
CA LEU A 136 9.24 10.75 -1.88
C LEU A 136 9.80 12.10 -2.33
N ASP A 137 9.34 12.61 -3.47
CA ASP A 137 9.83 13.89 -4.00
C ASP A 137 9.23 15.09 -3.25
N GLU A 138 7.96 15.00 -2.84
CA GLU A 138 7.28 16.11 -2.17
C GLU A 138 7.71 16.31 -0.71
N GLU A 139 7.93 15.23 0.03
CA GLU A 139 8.13 15.29 1.49
C GLU A 139 9.49 14.75 1.94
N PHE A 140 10.15 13.92 1.12
CA PHE A 140 11.40 13.25 1.46
C PHE A 140 12.56 13.58 0.50
N GLY A 141 12.53 14.76 -0.12
CA GLY A 141 13.56 15.18 -1.08
C GLY A 141 15.00 15.08 -0.57
N GLN A 142 15.22 15.18 0.75
CA GLN A 142 16.54 15.00 1.37
C GLN A 142 17.09 13.56 1.28
N LEU A 143 16.23 12.58 1.03
CA LEU A 143 16.59 11.16 0.85
C LEU A 143 16.59 10.75 -0.63
N ARG A 144 16.26 11.67 -1.54
CA ARG A 144 16.03 11.33 -2.96
C ARG A 144 17.24 10.70 -3.62
N ASP A 145 18.44 11.17 -3.26
CA ASP A 145 19.71 10.66 -3.80
C ASP A 145 20.08 9.25 -3.30
N ASP A 146 19.39 8.75 -2.27
CA ASP A 146 19.58 7.38 -1.78
C ASP A 146 18.77 6.34 -2.58
N ILE A 147 17.93 6.79 -3.52
CA ILE A 147 17.04 5.94 -4.33
C ILE A 147 17.33 6.15 -5.81
N ALA A 148 17.66 5.08 -6.52
CA ALA A 148 17.84 5.11 -7.97
C ALA A 148 16.57 4.67 -8.70
N GLU A 149 16.40 5.12 -9.93
CA GLU A 149 15.33 4.63 -10.81
C GLU A 149 15.56 3.13 -11.11
N LEU A 150 14.49 2.34 -11.17
CA LEU A 150 14.58 0.93 -11.51
C LEU A 150 14.62 0.77 -13.03
N GLU A 151 15.78 0.43 -13.59
CA GLU A 151 15.99 0.29 -15.05
C GLU A 151 14.95 -0.62 -15.73
N ILE A 152 14.51 -1.68 -15.05
CA ILE A 152 13.49 -2.57 -15.59
C ILE A 152 12.12 -1.91 -15.71
N GLY A 153 11.74 -1.10 -14.72
CA GLY A 153 10.50 -0.32 -14.75
C GLY A 153 10.56 0.76 -15.80
N LYS A 154 11.67 1.52 -15.82
CA LYS A 154 11.94 2.55 -16.84
C LYS A 154 11.83 2.01 -18.27
N THR A 155 12.45 0.87 -18.54
CA THR A 155 12.48 0.29 -19.89
C THR A 155 11.12 -0.27 -20.32
N VAL A 156 10.34 -0.83 -19.39
CA VAL A 156 9.08 -1.53 -19.72
C VAL A 156 7.86 -0.60 -19.68
N PHE A 157 7.83 0.35 -18.74
CA PHE A 157 6.66 1.21 -18.51
C PHE A 157 6.81 2.61 -19.13
N GLU A 158 8.02 2.99 -19.57
CA GLU A 158 8.39 4.27 -20.18
C GLU A 158 8.21 5.52 -19.30
N HIS A 159 7.18 5.58 -18.46
CA HIS A 159 6.84 6.71 -17.59
C HIS A 159 6.64 6.26 -16.13
N LEU A 160 7.14 7.10 -15.21
CA LEU A 160 6.95 6.92 -13.76
C LEU A 160 6.06 8.07 -13.25
N ASP A 161 4.83 7.74 -12.88
CA ASP A 161 3.87 8.74 -12.40
C ASP A 161 4.18 9.23 -10.97
N ALA A 162 4.65 8.33 -10.10
CA ALA A 162 4.90 8.64 -8.70
C ALA A 162 5.92 7.70 -8.05
N THR A 163 6.74 8.25 -7.15
CA THR A 163 7.54 7.49 -6.19
C THR A 163 7.04 7.79 -4.78
N ASN A 164 6.54 6.77 -4.09
CA ASN A 164 5.98 6.91 -2.74
C ASN A 164 6.87 6.24 -1.70
N LEU A 165 6.96 6.86 -0.51
CA LEU A 165 7.64 6.27 0.64
C LEU A 165 6.64 5.80 1.69
N TRP A 166 6.89 4.61 2.23
CA TRP A 166 6.05 3.96 3.23
C TRP A 166 6.85 3.63 4.48
N ILE A 167 6.44 4.13 5.65
CA ILE A 167 7.06 3.81 6.94
C ILE A 167 5.97 3.60 7.99
N GLY A 168 5.95 2.40 8.58
CA GLY A 168 5.03 2.00 9.65
C GLY A 168 5.49 0.69 10.28
N ASP A 169 4.71 0.15 11.20
CA ASP A 169 4.94 -1.18 11.78
C ASP A 169 3.78 -2.15 11.46
N GLU A 170 3.84 -3.34 12.04
CA GLU A 170 2.88 -4.42 11.80
C GLU A 170 1.43 -4.08 12.19
N ARG A 171 1.21 -3.04 12.98
CA ARG A 171 -0.12 -2.61 13.39
C ARG A 171 -0.84 -1.90 12.24
N ALA A 172 -0.11 -1.19 11.37
CA ALA A 172 -0.69 -0.44 10.27
C ALA A 172 -1.01 -1.36 9.07
N VAL A 173 -2.29 -1.57 8.79
CA VAL A 173 -2.78 -2.52 7.78
C VAL A 173 -3.50 -1.79 6.66
N SER A 174 -3.03 -1.99 5.42
CA SER A 174 -3.72 -1.54 4.21
C SER A 174 -4.79 -2.58 3.84
N ALA A 175 -6.05 -2.15 3.78
CA ALA A 175 -7.16 -3.03 3.40
C ALA A 175 -7.05 -3.52 1.94
N THR A 176 -7.78 -4.58 1.59
CA THR A 176 -7.83 -5.09 0.20
C THR A 176 -8.35 -4.01 -0.75
N HIS A 177 -7.55 -3.67 -1.75
CA HIS A 177 -7.86 -2.67 -2.78
C HIS A 177 -7.22 -3.06 -4.12
N SER A 178 -7.40 -2.21 -5.13
CA SER A 178 -6.76 -2.32 -6.44
C SER A 178 -6.42 -0.92 -6.94
N ASP A 179 -5.25 -0.77 -7.54
CA ASP A 179 -4.78 0.49 -8.10
C ASP A 179 -4.78 0.47 -9.64
N PRO A 180 -4.96 1.62 -10.30
CA PRO A 180 -4.86 1.73 -11.76
C PRO A 180 -3.40 1.85 -12.24
N TYR A 181 -2.44 1.22 -11.55
CA TYR A 181 -1.01 1.35 -11.80
C TYR A 181 -0.28 0.00 -11.85
N GLU A 182 0.76 -0.07 -12.67
CA GLU A 182 1.79 -1.11 -12.56
C GLU A 182 2.73 -0.74 -11.41
N ASN A 183 2.81 -1.57 -10.36
CA ASN A 183 3.49 -1.21 -9.12
C ASN A 183 4.78 -2.03 -8.89
N LEU A 184 5.91 -1.34 -8.74
CA LEU A 184 7.19 -1.94 -8.30
C LEU A 184 7.44 -1.63 -6.82
N TYR A 185 6.94 -2.48 -5.93
CA TYR A 185 7.08 -2.29 -4.49
C TYR A 185 8.44 -2.77 -3.96
N CYS A 186 9.25 -1.83 -3.45
CA CYS A 186 10.61 -2.10 -2.95
C CYS A 186 10.68 -2.03 -1.42
N VAL A 187 11.04 -3.14 -0.77
CA VAL A 187 11.27 -3.19 0.68
C VAL A 187 12.75 -2.93 0.97
N VAL A 188 13.05 -1.76 1.55
CA VAL A 188 14.42 -1.38 1.94
C VAL A 188 14.80 -1.97 3.31
N ALA A 189 13.89 -1.90 4.29
CA ALA A 189 14.08 -2.44 5.63
C ALA A 189 12.81 -3.15 6.12
N GLY A 190 12.98 -4.24 6.89
CA GLY A 190 11.87 -5.02 7.43
C GLY A 190 11.26 -5.99 6.42
N THR A 191 9.94 -6.21 6.52
CA THR A 191 9.20 -7.16 5.67
C THR A 191 7.76 -6.67 5.50
N LYS A 192 7.20 -6.80 4.30
CA LYS A 192 5.78 -6.56 4.02
C LYS A 192 5.12 -7.88 3.65
N HIS A 193 4.04 -8.21 4.35
CA HIS A 193 3.16 -9.32 3.97
C HIS A 193 2.08 -8.80 3.03
N VAL A 194 1.98 -9.39 1.83
CA VAL A 194 1.02 -8.98 0.81
C VAL A 194 0.19 -10.18 0.38
N THR A 195 -1.12 -10.05 0.46
CA THR A 195 -2.08 -11.02 -0.08
C THR A 195 -2.60 -10.48 -1.40
N LEU A 196 -2.45 -11.26 -2.48
CA LEU A 196 -2.85 -10.88 -3.82
C LEU A 196 -4.03 -11.72 -4.30
N TYR A 197 -5.01 -11.05 -4.88
CA TYR A 197 -6.13 -11.68 -5.59
C TYR A 197 -6.07 -11.26 -7.06
N PRO A 198 -6.19 -12.20 -8.01
CA PRO A 198 -6.24 -11.86 -9.43
C PRO A 198 -7.53 -11.08 -9.74
N PRO A 199 -7.58 -10.24 -10.78
CA PRO A 199 -8.79 -9.53 -11.19
C PRO A 199 -9.99 -10.46 -11.46
N THR A 200 -9.74 -11.70 -11.87
CA THR A 200 -10.78 -12.73 -12.07
C THR A 200 -11.52 -13.12 -10.79
N ASP A 201 -10.95 -12.82 -9.61
CA ASP A 201 -11.57 -13.07 -8.31
C ASP A 201 -12.47 -11.91 -7.84
N LEU A 202 -12.53 -10.79 -8.58
CA LEU A 202 -13.33 -9.61 -8.23
C LEU A 202 -14.80 -9.94 -7.85
N PRO A 203 -15.52 -10.85 -8.54
CA PRO A 203 -16.88 -11.23 -8.16
C PRO A 203 -17.01 -11.82 -6.74
N PHE A 204 -15.91 -12.31 -6.16
CA PHE A 204 -15.87 -12.96 -4.84
C PHE A 204 -15.31 -12.04 -3.74
N LEU A 205 -15.00 -10.78 -4.05
CA LEU A 205 -14.45 -9.81 -3.09
C LEU A 205 -15.53 -8.89 -2.47
N TYR A 206 -16.82 -9.16 -2.72
CA TYR A 206 -17.97 -8.55 -2.05
C TYR A 206 -17.92 -7.01 -1.92
N ARG A 207 -17.59 -6.32 -3.01
CA ARG A 207 -17.58 -4.85 -3.04
C ARG A 207 -18.95 -4.28 -2.70
N LYS A 208 -18.96 -3.21 -1.90
CA LYS A 208 -20.16 -2.45 -1.53
C LYS A 208 -19.85 -0.96 -1.58
N THR A 209 -20.89 -0.17 -1.80
CA THR A 209 -20.83 1.28 -1.59
C THR A 209 -21.01 1.58 -0.11
N PHE A 210 -20.19 2.49 0.41
CA PHE A 210 -20.22 2.92 1.79
C PHE A 210 -20.34 4.45 1.85
N SER A 211 -20.98 4.96 2.89
CA SER A 211 -20.79 6.36 3.26
C SER A 211 -19.39 6.55 3.85
N VAL A 212 -18.79 7.69 3.60
CA VAL A 212 -17.44 8.01 4.07
C VAL A 212 -17.51 8.57 5.50
N GLY A 213 -16.56 8.14 6.33
CA GLY A 213 -16.27 8.78 7.60
C GLY A 213 -14.77 8.98 7.75
N GLN A 214 -14.36 9.74 8.75
CA GLN A 214 -12.95 9.97 9.04
C GLN A 214 -12.70 9.89 10.55
N TYR A 215 -11.58 9.30 10.95
CA TYR A 215 -11.12 9.38 12.34
C TYR A 215 -10.75 10.82 12.68
N VAL A 216 -11.12 11.26 13.89
CA VAL A 216 -10.72 12.56 14.44
C VAL A 216 -10.30 12.35 15.89
N ARG A 217 -9.17 12.95 16.27
CA ARG A 217 -8.72 12.98 17.67
C ARG A 217 -9.67 13.81 18.51
N GLU A 218 -10.04 13.30 19.68
CA GLU A 218 -10.79 14.09 20.65
C GLU A 218 -9.83 15.02 21.41
N PRO A 219 -10.22 16.28 21.68
CA PRO A 219 -9.47 17.17 22.55
C PRO A 219 -9.28 16.54 23.93
N SER A 220 -8.07 16.63 24.47
CA SER A 220 -7.76 16.16 25.82
C SER A 220 -8.68 16.84 26.85
N GLY A 221 -9.53 16.04 27.50
CA GLY A 221 -10.43 16.50 28.58
C GLY A 221 -11.94 16.35 28.31
N MET A 222 -12.38 15.97 27.11
CA MET A 222 -13.82 15.94 26.76
C MET A 222 -14.46 14.54 26.66
N ALA A 223 -13.69 13.44 26.53
CA ALA A 223 -14.27 12.11 26.32
C ALA A 223 -13.47 10.98 26.99
N ALA A 224 -14.16 9.87 27.29
CA ALA A 224 -13.56 8.62 27.78
C ALA A 224 -12.78 7.83 26.70
N ARG A 225 -12.80 8.29 25.45
CA ARG A 225 -12.13 7.66 24.30
C ARG A 225 -11.32 8.71 23.54
N ALA A 226 -10.13 8.35 23.08
CA ALA A 226 -9.20 9.27 22.39
C ALA A 226 -9.61 9.61 20.94
N TRP A 227 -10.58 8.89 20.37
CA TRP A 227 -10.97 8.98 18.96
C TRP A 227 -12.49 8.96 18.80
N ARG A 228 -12.96 9.68 17.79
CA ARG A 228 -14.33 9.57 17.26
C ARG A 228 -14.33 9.47 15.74
N LEU A 229 -15.44 8.99 15.20
CA LEU A 229 -15.72 8.99 13.77
C LEU A 229 -16.55 10.23 13.43
N LEU A 230 -16.01 11.08 12.55
CA LEU A 230 -16.73 12.21 11.98
C LEU A 230 -17.33 11.79 10.64
N LEU A 231 -18.60 12.13 10.42
CA LEU A 231 -19.24 11.90 9.14
C LEU A 231 -18.79 12.96 8.16
N THR A 232 -18.14 12.53 7.09
CA THR A 232 -17.94 13.37 5.92
C THR A 232 -19.28 13.40 5.20
N ILE A 233 -19.93 14.56 5.17
CA ILE A 233 -21.16 14.75 4.41
C ILE A 233 -20.71 15.00 2.96
N ASP A 234 -21.06 14.08 2.07
CA ASP A 234 -20.88 14.23 0.61
C ASP A 234 -21.69 15.42 0.06
#